data_AF-A0AAU9XE22-F1
#
_entry.id   AF-A0AAU9XE22-F1
#
_cell.length_a   1.000
_cell.length_b   1.000
_cell.length_c   1.000
_cell.angle_alpha   90.00
_cell.angle_beta   90.00
_cell.angle_gamma   90.00
#
_symmetry.space_group_name_H-M   'P 1'
#
loop_
_entity.id
_entity.type
_entity.pdbx_description
1 polymer ?
#
loop_
_entity_poly.entity_id
_entity_poly.type
_entity_poly.pdbx_seq_one_letter_code
_entity_poly.pdbx_strand_id
1 'polypeptide(L)'
;MFDRMANHTQVDCAPTTSLHVILDNDQSSFSSCFTRSGFVCQDCASHEKHSVRLKCANCSLCPVGTYVYTDESRCLLCRAGGFYQNEMGQVDCKRCSIGTFVSERRSPGTKATDCVACPYGTLSNETAEYRACRCLHNFYRLDRFGPCSACPPYGFVCKKDTGILAPNYFWKWSNQSDKERYKGFVNNIHSTGSDYDKSFSTFNTLLPKSLKCPHANSCKGGIDSECHQGYQGTLCATCSEDFYFRFSSCLKCPRLIVTVTSSILVIVLFVAVFLIVLWGDSRRAENNRTVADVVMSCFKIVIGFYQVIAGIFSALAKVQ
;
A
#
# COMPACT_ATOMS: atom_id res chain seq x y z
N MET A 1 -3.72 -17.24 -46.48
CA MET A 1 -3.47 -15.78 -46.44
C MET A 1 -2.61 -15.30 -47.62
N PHE A 2 -1.95 -16.19 -48.37
CA PHE A 2 -1.19 -15.82 -49.58
C PHE A 2 -2.03 -15.78 -50.88
N ASP A 3 -3.25 -16.32 -50.89
CA ASP A 3 -4.04 -16.49 -52.13
C ASP A 3 -4.80 -15.25 -52.66
N ARG A 4 -4.61 -14.06 -52.08
CA ARG A 4 -5.23 -12.82 -52.57
C ARG A 4 -4.25 -11.67 -52.80
N MET A 5 -2.97 -11.98 -52.98
CA MET A 5 -2.00 -11.04 -53.53
C MET A 5 -1.69 -11.48 -54.97
N ALA A 6 -2.03 -10.61 -55.91
CA ALA A 6 -2.16 -10.92 -57.33
C ALA A 6 -0.85 -11.41 -58.00
N ASN A 7 -0.95 -12.55 -58.69
CA ASN A 7 -0.30 -13.00 -59.93
C ASN A 7 1.19 -12.78 -60.24
N HIS A 8 2.03 -12.27 -59.33
CA HIS A 8 3.49 -12.25 -59.54
C HIS A 8 4.36 -12.33 -58.28
N THR A 9 3.80 -12.72 -57.13
CA THR A 9 4.58 -12.91 -55.90
C THR A 9 4.59 -14.37 -55.48
N GLN A 10 5.60 -15.10 -55.95
CA GLN A 10 6.00 -16.37 -55.35
C GLN A 10 6.63 -16.05 -53.99
N VAL A 11 5.82 -16.17 -52.93
CA VAL A 11 6.34 -16.12 -51.55
C VAL A 11 6.76 -17.53 -51.18
N ASP A 12 7.99 -17.89 -51.51
CA ASP A 12 8.60 -19.11 -50.97
C ASP A 12 8.81 -18.93 -49.46
N CYS A 13 8.54 -19.97 -48.68
CA CYS A 13 8.84 -19.99 -47.25
C CYS A 13 10.35 -19.83 -47.05
N ALA A 14 10.79 -18.60 -46.79
CA ALA A 14 12.19 -18.33 -46.51
C ALA A 14 12.53 -18.83 -45.08
N PRO A 15 13.70 -19.45 -44.88
CA PRO A 15 14.22 -19.79 -43.55
C PRO A 15 14.60 -18.55 -42.72
N THR A 16 14.44 -17.36 -43.29
CA THR A 16 14.83 -16.08 -42.69
C THR A 16 13.64 -15.42 -42.00
N THR A 17 13.84 -15.00 -40.75
CA THR A 17 12.88 -14.28 -39.91
C THR A 17 12.56 -12.87 -40.39
N SER A 18 13.08 -12.47 -41.56
CA SER A 18 12.96 -11.15 -42.17
C SER A 18 12.60 -11.25 -43.64
N LEU A 19 11.77 -10.32 -44.10
CA LEU A 19 11.32 -10.14 -45.47
C LEU A 19 11.55 -8.67 -45.87
N HIS A 20 12.18 -8.48 -47.02
CA HIS A 20 12.30 -7.16 -47.64
C HIS A 20 11.11 -6.96 -48.59
N VAL A 21 10.38 -5.86 -48.40
CA VAL A 21 9.23 -5.49 -49.22
C VAL A 21 9.53 -4.17 -49.92
N ILE A 22 9.45 -4.18 -51.24
CA ILE A 22 9.55 -2.99 -52.08
C ILE A 22 8.15 -2.70 -52.61
N LEU A 23 7.60 -1.55 -52.22
CA LEU A 23 6.27 -1.10 -52.65
C LEU A 23 6.42 -0.03 -53.73
N ASP A 24 5.76 -0.26 -54.86
CA ASP A 24 5.51 0.77 -55.87
C ASP A 24 4.23 1.51 -55.47
N ASN A 25 4.35 2.81 -55.15
CA ASN A 25 3.26 3.70 -54.73
C ASN A 25 2.78 3.57 -53.25
N ASP A 26 1.94 4.53 -52.82
CA ASP A 26 1.60 4.81 -51.41
C ASP A 26 0.57 3.82 -50.77
N GLN A 27 0.89 2.52 -50.76
CA GLN A 27 0.06 1.50 -50.09
C GLN A 27 0.27 1.48 -48.57
N SER A 28 -0.29 2.47 -47.88
CA SER A 28 -0.25 2.62 -46.41
C SER A 28 -0.91 1.48 -45.62
N SER A 29 -1.72 0.63 -46.26
CA SER A 29 -2.46 -0.46 -45.61
C SER A 29 -1.65 -1.76 -45.40
N PHE A 30 -0.52 -1.91 -46.09
CA PHE A 30 0.29 -3.13 -46.04
C PHE A 30 0.95 -3.31 -44.67
N SER A 31 1.58 -2.26 -44.14
CA SER A 31 2.23 -2.29 -42.82
C SER A 31 1.25 -2.77 -41.72
N SER A 32 0.01 -2.27 -41.73
CA SER A 32 -1.03 -2.67 -40.77
C SER A 32 -1.41 -4.15 -40.87
N CYS A 33 -1.46 -4.73 -42.08
CA CYS A 33 -1.72 -6.16 -42.26
C CYS A 33 -0.58 -7.05 -41.75
N PHE A 34 0.66 -6.59 -41.92
CA PHE A 34 1.85 -7.29 -41.42
C PHE A 34 1.95 -7.21 -39.89
N THR A 35 1.65 -6.05 -39.30
CA THR A 35 1.54 -5.91 -37.84
C THR A 35 0.49 -6.83 -37.24
N ARG A 36 -0.68 -6.98 -37.88
CA ARG A 36 -1.72 -7.94 -37.48
C ARG A 36 -1.28 -9.41 -37.59
N SER A 37 -0.25 -9.67 -38.38
CA SER A 37 0.32 -11.00 -38.60
C SER A 37 1.61 -11.23 -37.79
N GLY A 38 1.92 -10.33 -36.84
CA GLY A 38 3.07 -10.46 -35.94
C GLY A 38 4.42 -10.03 -36.52
N PHE A 39 4.42 -9.28 -37.62
CA PHE A 39 5.61 -8.68 -38.20
C PHE A 39 5.80 -7.25 -37.71
N VAL A 40 7.06 -6.87 -37.47
CA VAL A 40 7.48 -5.50 -37.25
C VAL A 40 8.20 -5.02 -38.50
N CYS A 41 7.65 -3.99 -39.14
CA CYS A 41 8.20 -3.37 -40.34
C CYS A 41 8.90 -2.06 -40.00
N GLN A 42 10.14 -1.91 -40.45
CA GLN A 42 10.90 -0.66 -40.34
C GLN A 42 11.24 -0.16 -41.75
N ASP A 43 11.15 1.14 -41.96
CA ASP A 43 11.54 1.76 -43.22
C ASP A 43 13.03 1.51 -43.50
N CYS A 44 13.35 1.14 -44.74
CA CYS A 44 14.75 0.96 -45.15
C CYS A 44 15.46 2.32 -45.15
N ALA A 45 16.65 2.39 -44.54
CA ALA A 45 17.50 3.57 -44.66
C ALA A 45 18.03 3.64 -46.10
N SER A 46 17.35 4.38 -46.98
CA SER A 46 17.79 4.57 -48.36
C SER A 46 19.05 5.43 -48.39
N HIS A 47 20.21 4.82 -48.53
CA HIS A 47 21.32 5.44 -49.24
C HIS A 47 21.15 5.14 -50.73
N GLU A 48 20.32 5.93 -51.40
CA GLU A 48 20.65 6.53 -52.70
C GLU A 48 19.44 7.28 -53.25
N LYS A 49 19.65 8.58 -53.45
CA LYS A 49 18.82 9.43 -54.28
C LYS A 49 18.75 8.79 -55.67
N HIS A 50 17.63 8.17 -56.03
CA HIS A 50 17.07 8.13 -57.40
C HIS A 50 15.85 7.20 -57.45
N SER A 51 14.71 7.68 -56.96
CA SER A 51 13.37 7.49 -57.57
C SER A 51 12.31 7.83 -56.53
N VAL A 52 11.50 8.85 -56.81
CA VAL A 52 10.52 9.49 -55.92
C VAL A 52 9.29 8.60 -55.62
N ARG A 53 9.28 7.33 -56.06
CA ARG A 53 8.08 6.44 -56.01
C ARG A 53 8.23 5.10 -55.28
N LEU A 54 9.44 4.68 -54.91
CA LEU A 54 9.64 3.38 -54.24
C LEU A 54 9.80 3.58 -52.72
N LYS A 55 8.90 2.98 -51.93
CA LYS A 55 9.06 2.84 -50.48
C LYS A 55 9.54 1.43 -50.17
N CYS A 56 10.63 1.31 -49.41
CA CYS A 56 11.18 0.03 -48.97
C CYS A 56 10.92 -0.14 -47.47
N ALA A 57 10.40 -1.30 -47.09
CA ALA A 57 10.24 -1.71 -45.70
C ALA A 57 10.92 -3.06 -45.45
N ASN A 58 11.66 -3.16 -44.36
CA ASN A 58 12.18 -4.42 -43.85
C ASN A 58 11.26 -4.92 -42.73
N CYS A 59 10.54 -6.01 -42.98
CA CYS A 59 9.60 -6.60 -42.04
C CYS A 59 10.21 -7.86 -41.42
N SER A 60 10.24 -7.94 -40.10
CA SER A 60 10.74 -9.11 -39.38
C SER A 60 9.70 -9.66 -38.42
N LEU A 61 9.65 -10.99 -38.28
CA LEU A 61 8.83 -11.64 -37.27
C LEU A 61 9.39 -11.34 -35.89
N CYS A 62 8.51 -11.13 -34.92
CA CYS A 62 8.96 -11.07 -33.55
C CYS A 62 9.54 -12.42 -33.10
N PRO A 63 10.75 -12.42 -32.52
CA PRO A 63 11.38 -13.64 -32.06
C PRO A 63 10.62 -14.25 -30.88
N VAL A 64 10.93 -15.51 -30.55
CA VAL A 64 10.40 -16.18 -29.36
C VAL A 64 10.65 -15.34 -28.10
N GLY A 65 9.74 -15.41 -27.14
CA GLY A 65 9.72 -14.58 -25.94
C GLY A 65 9.20 -13.16 -26.16
N THR A 66 8.78 -12.81 -27.38
CA THR A 66 8.22 -11.50 -27.70
C THR A 66 6.93 -11.62 -28.53
N TYR A 67 6.16 -10.53 -28.59
CA TYR A 67 4.90 -10.43 -29.33
C TYR A 67 4.70 -9.02 -29.90
N VAL A 68 3.82 -8.87 -30.88
CA VAL A 68 3.40 -7.56 -31.43
C VAL A 68 2.02 -7.21 -30.91
N TYR A 69 1.88 -6.03 -30.30
CA TYR A 69 0.57 -5.44 -30.05
C TYR A 69 0.17 -4.57 -31.25
N THR A 70 -1.10 -4.59 -31.65
CA THR A 70 -1.59 -4.03 -32.94
C THR A 70 -1.29 -2.56 -33.19
N ASP A 71 -0.93 -1.79 -32.16
CA ASP A 71 -0.62 -0.36 -32.23
C ASP A 71 0.88 -0.04 -31.96
N GLU A 72 1.73 -1.06 -31.78
CA GLU A 72 3.17 -0.88 -31.54
C GLU A 72 4.02 -1.34 -32.74
N SER A 73 4.92 -0.47 -33.20
CA SER A 73 5.90 -0.79 -34.26
C SER A 73 7.13 -1.55 -33.73
N ARG A 74 7.01 -2.29 -32.63
CA ARG A 74 8.12 -3.03 -32.01
C ARG A 74 7.65 -4.32 -31.34
N CYS A 75 8.57 -5.25 -31.17
CA CYS A 75 8.34 -6.47 -30.41
C CYS A 75 8.34 -6.18 -28.91
N LEU A 76 7.24 -6.50 -28.24
CA LEU A 76 7.09 -6.43 -26.80
C LEU A 76 7.52 -7.74 -26.16
N LEU A 77 8.21 -7.66 -25.02
CA LEU A 77 8.67 -8.84 -24.27
C LEU A 77 7.52 -9.49 -23.49
N CYS A 78 7.47 -10.81 -23.50
CA CYS A 78 6.72 -11.58 -22.50
C CYS A 78 7.44 -11.47 -21.16
N ARG A 79 7.06 -10.45 -20.38
CA ARG A 79 7.65 -10.17 -19.05
C ARG A 79 7.36 -11.31 -18.07
N ALA A 80 8.19 -11.36 -17.01
CA ALA A 80 8.04 -12.30 -15.91
C ALA A 80 6.61 -12.27 -15.33
N GLY A 81 6.13 -13.44 -14.90
CA GLY A 81 4.72 -13.67 -14.62
C GLY A 81 4.24 -14.99 -15.16
N GLY A 82 2.96 -15.10 -15.47
CA GLY A 82 2.32 -16.30 -16.01
C GLY A 82 2.36 -16.36 -17.53
N PHE A 83 3.40 -15.83 -18.19
CA PHE A 83 3.45 -15.69 -19.65
C PHE A 83 4.77 -16.16 -20.25
N TYR A 84 4.69 -16.77 -21.43
CA TYR A 84 5.83 -17.17 -22.24
C TYR A 84 5.44 -17.14 -23.72
N GLN A 85 6.41 -17.17 -24.64
CA GLN A 85 6.13 -17.32 -26.05
C GLN A 85 7.23 -18.16 -26.72
N ASN A 86 6.85 -19.30 -27.27
CA ASN A 86 7.78 -20.25 -27.90
C ASN A 86 7.70 -20.27 -29.43
N GLU A 87 6.81 -19.47 -30.02
CA GLU A 87 6.64 -19.31 -31.45
C GLU A 87 6.99 -17.88 -31.88
N MET A 88 7.43 -17.72 -33.13
CA MET A 88 7.72 -16.41 -33.72
C MET A 88 6.45 -15.79 -34.28
N GLY A 89 6.43 -14.46 -34.43
CA GLY A 89 5.35 -13.75 -35.12
C GLY A 89 4.01 -13.75 -34.39
N GLN A 90 4.03 -13.77 -33.06
CA GLN A 90 2.81 -13.87 -32.26
C GLN A 90 2.32 -12.48 -31.85
N VAL A 91 1.01 -12.33 -31.70
CA VAL A 91 0.37 -11.06 -31.31
C VAL A 91 0.06 -10.98 -29.80
N ASP A 92 0.28 -12.08 -29.08
CA ASP A 92 0.14 -12.15 -27.63
C ASP A 92 1.08 -13.23 -27.06
N CYS A 93 1.34 -13.20 -25.76
CA CYS A 93 2.07 -14.23 -25.05
C CYS A 93 1.13 -15.37 -24.64
N LYS A 94 1.61 -16.62 -24.75
CA LYS A 94 0.92 -17.78 -24.21
C LYS A 94 0.94 -17.73 -22.69
N ARG A 95 -0.15 -18.20 -22.07
CA ARG A 95 -0.25 -18.32 -20.61
C ARG A 95 0.44 -19.59 -20.12
N CYS A 96 1.19 -19.47 -19.04
CA CYS A 96 1.66 -20.61 -18.25
C CYS A 96 0.46 -21.39 -17.68
N SER A 97 0.68 -22.68 -17.41
CA SER A 97 -0.34 -23.52 -16.76
C SER A 97 -0.64 -23.02 -15.34
N ILE A 98 -1.82 -23.36 -14.82
CA ILE A 98 -2.23 -23.03 -13.46
C ILE A 98 -1.17 -23.50 -12.45
N GLY A 99 -0.85 -22.67 -11.46
CA GLY A 99 0.18 -22.97 -10.47
C GLY A 99 1.62 -22.87 -11.01
N THR A 100 1.84 -22.25 -12.17
CA THR A 100 3.18 -22.01 -12.72
C THR A 100 3.40 -20.57 -13.19
N PHE A 101 4.67 -20.15 -13.22
CA PHE A 101 5.11 -18.81 -13.61
C PHE A 101 6.56 -18.80 -14.13
N VAL A 102 6.91 -17.77 -14.89
CA VAL A 102 8.26 -17.39 -15.33
C VAL A 102 8.81 -16.36 -14.36
N SER A 103 9.91 -16.68 -13.68
CA SER A 103 10.63 -15.76 -12.80
C SER A 103 11.37 -14.66 -13.58
N GLU A 104 11.73 -13.55 -12.92
CA GLU A 104 12.57 -12.49 -13.52
C GLU A 104 13.86 -13.01 -14.15
N ARG A 105 14.52 -14.01 -13.55
CA ARG A 105 15.76 -14.60 -14.08
C ARG A 105 15.57 -15.38 -15.40
N ARG A 106 14.34 -15.78 -15.70
CA ARG A 106 13.97 -16.53 -16.91
C ARG A 106 13.10 -15.72 -17.87
N SER A 107 12.95 -14.43 -17.60
CA SER A 107 12.28 -13.51 -18.50
C SER A 107 13.25 -13.02 -19.58
N PRO A 108 12.82 -12.92 -20.85
CA PRO A 108 11.52 -13.32 -21.37
C PRO A 108 11.35 -14.85 -21.44
N GLY A 109 10.15 -15.35 -21.15
CA GLY A 109 9.87 -16.79 -21.25
C GLY A 109 9.86 -17.23 -22.71
N THR A 110 10.80 -18.07 -23.12
CA THR A 110 10.96 -18.53 -24.52
C THR A 110 10.44 -19.95 -24.73
N LYS A 111 10.24 -20.71 -23.66
CA LYS A 111 9.78 -22.10 -23.70
C LYS A 111 8.72 -22.33 -22.64
N ALA A 112 7.84 -23.30 -22.88
CA ALA A 112 6.86 -23.73 -21.88
C ALA A 112 7.53 -24.23 -20.59
N THR A 113 8.74 -24.81 -20.70
CA THR A 113 9.55 -25.25 -19.55
C THR A 113 10.11 -24.10 -18.71
N ASP A 114 10.08 -22.87 -19.21
CA ASP A 114 10.46 -21.69 -18.42
C ASP A 114 9.40 -21.35 -17.36
N CYS A 115 8.17 -21.84 -17.52
CA CYS A 115 7.14 -21.82 -16.49
C CYS A 115 7.47 -22.86 -15.40
N VAL A 116 7.86 -22.40 -14.22
CA VAL A 116 8.05 -23.27 -13.03
C VAL A 116 6.88 -23.21 -12.09
N ALA A 117 6.74 -24.25 -11.28
CA ALA A 117 5.81 -24.29 -10.17
C ALA A 117 5.97 -23.07 -9.25
N CYS A 118 4.83 -22.58 -8.76
CA CYS A 118 4.76 -21.53 -7.76
C CYS A 118 5.53 -21.92 -6.48
N PRO A 119 6.21 -20.96 -5.82
CA PRO A 119 7.01 -21.25 -4.64
C PRO A 119 6.14 -21.55 -3.41
N TYR A 120 6.73 -22.07 -2.34
CA TYR A 120 5.99 -22.39 -1.12
C TYR A 120 5.26 -21.16 -0.53
N GLY A 121 4.14 -21.40 0.15
CA GLY A 121 3.31 -20.35 0.74
C GLY A 121 2.42 -19.60 -0.26
N THR A 122 2.36 -20.04 -1.52
CA THR A 122 1.49 -19.48 -2.57
C THR A 122 0.37 -20.43 -2.97
N LEU A 123 -0.65 -19.89 -3.64
CA LEU A 123 -1.74 -20.63 -4.25
C LEU A 123 -1.27 -21.26 -5.57
N SER A 124 -1.51 -22.56 -5.71
CA SER A 124 -1.20 -23.34 -6.92
C SER A 124 -2.42 -23.62 -7.81
N ASN A 125 -3.61 -23.17 -7.41
CA ASN A 125 -4.87 -23.36 -8.13
C ASN A 125 -5.30 -22.16 -8.97
N GLU A 126 -4.47 -21.11 -9.05
CA GLU A 126 -4.70 -19.91 -9.85
C GLU A 126 -3.56 -19.70 -10.87
N THR A 127 -3.84 -18.94 -11.94
CA THR A 127 -2.79 -18.46 -12.86
C THR A 127 -2.02 -17.31 -12.24
N ALA A 128 -0.69 -17.30 -12.42
CA ALA A 128 0.17 -16.28 -11.82
C ALA A 128 0.00 -14.87 -12.42
N GLU A 129 -0.45 -14.76 -13.69
CA GLU A 129 -0.55 -13.49 -14.43
C GLU A 129 0.74 -12.64 -14.29
N TYR A 130 0.71 -11.32 -14.47
CA TYR A 130 1.89 -10.48 -14.21
C TYR A 130 2.16 -10.26 -12.71
N ARG A 131 1.20 -10.61 -11.84
CA ARG A 131 1.27 -10.41 -10.38
C ARG A 131 2.10 -11.47 -9.65
N ALA A 132 2.55 -12.51 -10.36
CA ALA A 132 3.07 -13.76 -9.81
C ALA A 132 2.01 -14.54 -9.00
N CYS A 133 2.36 -15.74 -8.56
CA CYS A 133 1.45 -16.56 -7.74
C CYS A 133 1.08 -15.84 -6.44
N ARG A 134 -0.21 -15.78 -6.10
CA ARG A 134 -0.71 -15.12 -4.89
C ARG A 134 -0.31 -15.92 -3.65
N CYS A 135 0.00 -15.22 -2.55
CA CYS A 135 0.24 -15.85 -1.26
C CYS A 135 -1.04 -16.46 -0.68
N LEU A 136 -0.87 -17.49 0.15
CA LEU A 136 -1.94 -18.04 0.99
C LEU A 136 -2.47 -16.98 1.97
N HIS A 137 -3.66 -17.23 2.53
CA HIS A 137 -4.21 -16.36 3.56
C HIS A 137 -3.28 -16.29 4.79
N ASN A 138 -3.07 -15.10 5.35
CA ASN A 138 -2.08 -14.83 6.42
C ASN A 138 -0.63 -15.17 6.04
N PHE A 139 -0.25 -15.00 4.77
CA PHE A 139 1.14 -15.03 4.33
C PHE A 139 1.53 -13.69 3.68
N TYR A 140 2.83 -13.38 3.70
CA TYR A 140 3.40 -12.20 3.05
C TYR A 140 4.71 -12.57 2.36
N ARG A 141 5.17 -11.74 1.43
CA ARG A 141 6.47 -11.93 0.75
C ARG A 141 7.23 -10.62 0.65
N LEU A 142 8.55 -10.74 0.46
CA LEU A 142 9.47 -9.62 0.21
C LEU A 142 10.12 -9.69 -1.18
N ASP A 143 9.75 -10.67 -1.98
CA ASP A 143 10.12 -10.82 -3.38
C ASP A 143 8.85 -11.10 -4.17
N ARG A 144 8.54 -10.29 -5.19
CA ARG A 144 7.35 -10.42 -6.04
C ARG A 144 7.23 -11.82 -6.64
N PHE A 145 8.34 -12.48 -6.98
CA PHE A 145 8.33 -13.82 -7.60
C PHE A 145 8.87 -14.90 -6.65
N GLY A 146 9.16 -14.53 -5.42
CA GLY A 146 9.71 -15.41 -4.39
C GLY A 146 8.63 -16.10 -3.54
N PRO A 147 9.06 -16.91 -2.57
CA PRO A 147 8.16 -17.60 -1.66
C PRO A 147 7.44 -16.64 -0.70
N CYS A 148 6.32 -17.11 -0.15
CA CYS A 148 5.63 -16.40 0.92
C CYS A 148 5.92 -17.03 2.28
N SER A 149 6.12 -16.17 3.27
CA SER A 149 6.32 -16.52 4.67
C SER A 149 5.03 -16.38 5.45
N ALA A 150 4.85 -17.24 6.46
CA ALA A 150 3.72 -17.13 7.38
C ALA A 150 3.74 -15.77 8.11
N CYS A 151 2.58 -15.15 8.25
CA CYS A 151 2.45 -13.90 8.98
C CYS A 151 2.74 -14.10 10.47
N PRO A 152 3.53 -13.21 11.11
CA PRO A 152 3.69 -13.23 12.56
C PRO A 152 2.34 -13.17 13.28
N PRO A 153 2.15 -13.91 14.39
CA PRO A 153 0.87 -13.94 15.12
C PRO A 153 0.51 -12.58 15.75
N TYR A 154 1.50 -11.72 15.97
CA TYR A 154 1.33 -10.40 16.57
C TYR A 154 2.12 -9.35 15.79
N GLY A 155 1.64 -8.11 15.83
CA GLY A 155 2.34 -6.95 15.27
C GLY A 155 2.12 -6.69 13.78
N PHE A 156 1.76 -7.71 13.01
CA PHE A 156 1.54 -7.62 11.58
C PHE A 156 0.13 -8.05 11.18
N VAL A 157 -0.39 -7.44 10.13
CA VAL A 157 -1.56 -7.88 9.39
C VAL A 157 -1.09 -8.16 7.98
N CYS A 158 -1.13 -9.43 7.56
CA CYS A 158 -0.71 -9.83 6.23
C CYS A 158 -1.92 -10.09 5.33
N LYS A 159 -2.07 -9.27 4.30
CA LYS A 159 -3.19 -9.37 3.34
C LYS A 159 -2.68 -9.04 1.94
N LYS A 160 -3.18 -9.74 0.92
CA LYS A 160 -2.86 -9.50 -0.51
C LYS A 160 -1.34 -9.47 -0.76
N ASP A 161 -0.62 -10.48 -0.26
CA ASP A 161 0.84 -10.68 -0.43
C ASP A 161 1.74 -9.75 0.39
N THR A 162 1.19 -8.76 1.11
CA THR A 162 1.97 -7.75 1.84
C THR A 162 1.77 -7.85 3.35
N GLY A 163 2.81 -7.53 4.12
CA GLY A 163 2.78 -7.45 5.57
C GLY A 163 2.80 -6.00 6.03
N ILE A 164 1.73 -5.52 6.65
CA ILE A 164 1.65 -4.16 7.22
C ILE A 164 1.50 -4.23 8.74
N LEU A 165 1.83 -3.16 9.46
CA LEU A 165 1.63 -3.16 10.91
C LEU A 165 0.16 -3.31 11.28
N ALA A 166 -0.08 -4.16 12.27
CA ALA A 166 -1.36 -4.25 12.94
C ALA A 166 -1.68 -2.93 13.69
N PRO A 167 -2.97 -2.65 13.97
CA PRO A 167 -3.35 -1.56 14.85
C PRO A 167 -2.66 -1.66 16.20
N ASN A 168 -2.36 -0.51 16.82
CA ASN A 168 -1.65 -0.40 18.09
C ASN A 168 -0.16 -0.85 18.07
N TYR A 169 0.43 -0.99 16.89
CA TYR A 169 1.87 -1.21 16.70
C TYR A 169 2.52 -0.10 15.89
N PHE A 170 3.85 0.00 16.00
CA PHE A 170 4.67 1.06 15.42
C PHE A 170 5.98 0.48 14.86
N TRP A 171 6.45 1.00 13.73
CA TRP A 171 7.74 0.68 13.14
C TRP A 171 8.73 1.80 13.43
N LYS A 172 9.86 1.41 14.02
CA LYS A 172 11.05 2.27 14.06
C LYS A 172 11.98 1.85 12.92
N TRP A 173 11.86 2.53 11.79
CA TRP A 173 12.79 2.34 10.67
C TRP A 173 14.16 2.89 11.03
N SER A 174 15.22 2.12 10.76
CA SER A 174 16.61 2.58 10.91
C SER A 174 16.99 3.61 9.85
N ASN A 175 16.46 3.45 8.63
CA ASN A 175 16.73 4.33 7.49
C ASN A 175 15.41 4.69 6.79
N GLN A 176 15.19 5.98 6.58
CA GLN A 176 14.01 6.47 5.85
C GLN A 176 13.96 5.94 4.42
N SER A 177 15.12 5.72 3.79
CA SER A 177 15.21 5.18 2.43
C SER A 177 14.66 3.76 2.32
N ASP A 178 14.84 2.93 3.36
CA ASP A 178 14.29 1.58 3.41
C ASP A 178 12.78 1.60 3.57
N LYS A 179 12.26 2.55 4.35
CA LYS A 179 10.82 2.77 4.48
C LYS A 179 10.20 3.12 3.13
N GLU A 180 10.77 4.07 2.39
CA GLU A 180 10.27 4.45 1.07
C GLU A 180 10.39 3.30 0.06
N ARG A 181 11.49 2.54 0.11
CA ARG A 181 11.66 1.34 -0.73
C ARG A 181 10.61 0.28 -0.44
N TYR A 182 10.30 0.05 0.84
CA TYR A 182 9.26 -0.89 1.22
C TYR A 182 7.87 -0.41 0.77
N LYS A 183 7.58 0.89 0.90
CA LYS A 183 6.33 1.50 0.39
C LYS A 183 6.21 1.33 -1.12
N GLY A 184 7.29 1.58 -1.86
CA GLY A 184 7.38 1.30 -3.30
C GLY A 184 7.13 -0.16 -3.63
N PHE A 185 7.75 -1.09 -2.88
CA PHE A 185 7.53 -2.53 -3.03
C PHE A 185 6.07 -2.95 -2.79
N VAL A 186 5.45 -2.49 -1.70
CA VAL A 186 4.05 -2.79 -1.39
C VAL A 186 3.15 -2.32 -2.53
N ASN A 187 3.32 -1.08 -2.99
CA ASN A 187 2.53 -0.55 -4.10
C ASN A 187 2.75 -1.35 -5.38
N ASN A 188 4.00 -1.70 -5.68
CA ASN A 188 4.37 -2.44 -6.87
C ASN A 188 3.80 -3.86 -6.88
N ILE A 189 3.77 -4.57 -5.73
CA ILE A 189 3.14 -5.90 -5.62
C ILE A 189 1.69 -5.89 -6.09
N HIS A 190 1.00 -4.74 -5.97
CA HIS A 190 -0.39 -4.66 -6.35
C HIS A 190 -0.63 -4.48 -7.86
N SER A 191 0.40 -4.18 -8.64
CA SER A 191 0.33 -4.02 -10.09
C SER A 191 -0.04 -5.32 -10.81
N THR A 192 -1.05 -5.28 -11.68
CA THR A 192 -1.54 -6.42 -12.48
C THR A 192 -1.07 -6.38 -13.94
N GLY A 193 -0.52 -5.27 -14.39
CA GLY A 193 0.00 -5.10 -15.74
C GLY A 193 1.44 -5.57 -15.89
N SER A 194 1.89 -5.68 -17.14
CA SER A 194 3.28 -5.97 -17.49
C SER A 194 4.22 -4.83 -17.08
N ASP A 195 3.72 -3.61 -16.93
CA ASP A 195 4.44 -2.36 -16.70
C ASP A 195 4.91 -2.11 -15.27
N TYR A 196 4.85 -3.12 -14.38
CA TYR A 196 5.35 -2.99 -13.01
C TYR A 196 6.84 -2.58 -12.96
N ASP A 197 7.22 -1.90 -11.88
CA ASP A 197 8.58 -1.40 -11.69
C ASP A 197 9.50 -2.51 -11.18
N LYS A 198 10.54 -2.82 -11.95
CA LYS A 198 11.53 -3.84 -11.61
C LYS A 198 12.36 -3.44 -10.39
N SER A 199 12.59 -2.15 -10.16
CA SER A 199 13.38 -1.65 -9.04
C SER A 199 12.74 -1.96 -7.68
N PHE A 200 11.40 -2.03 -7.65
CA PHE A 200 10.60 -2.36 -6.47
C PHE A 200 10.03 -3.77 -6.52
N SER A 201 10.63 -4.69 -7.30
CA SER A 201 10.17 -6.10 -7.35
C SER A 201 10.70 -6.95 -6.20
N THR A 202 11.76 -6.50 -5.52
CA THR A 202 12.35 -7.20 -4.36
C THR A 202 12.69 -6.20 -3.26
N PHE A 203 12.52 -6.65 -2.03
CA PHE A 203 12.89 -5.94 -0.82
C PHE A 203 13.86 -6.82 -0.02
N ASN A 204 15.15 -6.54 -0.16
CA ASN A 204 16.22 -7.40 0.36
C ASN A 204 16.64 -7.08 1.80
N THR A 205 15.98 -6.14 2.47
CA THR A 205 16.28 -5.76 3.85
C THR A 205 15.29 -6.40 4.81
N LEU A 206 15.70 -6.54 6.07
CA LEU A 206 14.84 -7.10 7.11
C LEU A 206 13.82 -6.06 7.55
N LEU A 207 12.56 -6.44 7.62
CA LEU A 207 11.52 -5.58 8.19
C LEU A 207 11.83 -5.25 9.65
N PRO A 208 11.66 -3.99 10.07
CA PRO A 208 11.82 -3.62 11.47
C PRO A 208 10.90 -4.42 12.38
N LYS A 209 11.36 -4.70 13.60
CA LYS A 209 10.52 -5.33 14.61
C LYS A 209 9.31 -4.44 14.91
N SER A 210 8.13 -5.04 14.97
CA SER A 210 6.90 -4.36 15.39
C SER A 210 6.96 -4.04 16.89
N LEU A 211 6.84 -2.77 17.26
CA LEU A 211 6.80 -2.33 18.65
C LEU A 211 5.35 -2.05 19.05
N LYS A 212 4.91 -2.59 20.19
CA LYS A 212 3.58 -2.30 20.73
C LYS A 212 3.55 -0.90 21.31
N CYS A 213 2.51 -0.13 21.01
CA CYS A 213 2.39 1.23 21.52
C CYS A 213 2.00 1.24 23.01
N PRO A 214 2.48 2.25 23.78
CA PRO A 214 2.33 2.29 25.23
C PRO A 214 0.88 2.51 25.67
N HIS A 215 0.10 3.31 24.93
CA HIS A 215 -1.33 3.48 25.20
C HIS A 215 -2.17 2.79 24.14
N ALA A 216 -3.29 2.22 24.58
CA ALA A 216 -4.23 1.56 23.69
C ALA A 216 -4.82 2.57 22.71
N ASN A 217 -4.90 2.18 21.44
CA ASN A 217 -5.41 3.01 20.34
C ASN A 217 -4.60 4.29 20.08
N SER A 218 -3.35 4.39 20.54
CA SER A 218 -2.47 5.51 20.15
C SER A 218 -2.00 5.40 18.71
N CYS A 219 -1.67 4.18 18.27
CA CYS A 219 -1.15 3.93 16.93
C CYS A 219 -2.21 3.29 16.04
N LYS A 220 -2.41 3.85 14.84
CA LYS A 220 -3.26 3.26 13.82
C LYS A 220 -2.63 2.02 13.19
N GLY A 221 -1.29 1.92 13.24
CA GLY A 221 -0.52 0.91 12.52
C GLY A 221 -0.26 1.34 11.07
N GLY A 222 -0.35 0.38 10.13
CA GLY A 222 -0.08 0.62 8.71
C GLY A 222 1.40 0.82 8.39
N ILE A 223 1.72 1.26 7.18
CA ILE A 223 3.12 1.36 6.71
C ILE A 223 3.83 2.57 7.31
N ASP A 224 3.09 3.67 7.45
CA ASP A 224 3.62 4.94 7.91
C ASP A 224 3.64 5.08 9.44
N SER A 225 3.13 4.09 10.18
CA SER A 225 2.99 4.13 11.65
C SER A 225 2.25 5.37 12.14
N GLU A 226 1.13 5.69 11.48
CA GLU A 226 0.36 6.89 11.80
C GLU A 226 -0.23 6.83 13.21
N CYS A 227 -0.26 7.97 13.87
CA CYS A 227 -0.91 8.14 15.17
C CYS A 227 -2.41 8.42 15.01
N HIS A 228 -3.18 7.99 16.02
CA HIS A 228 -4.55 8.46 16.20
C HIS A 228 -4.56 9.94 16.60
N GLN A 229 -5.69 10.59 16.34
CA GLN A 229 -5.87 11.99 16.68
C GLN A 229 -5.65 12.22 18.18
N GLY A 230 -4.90 13.26 18.51
CA GLY A 230 -4.53 13.58 19.90
C GLY A 230 -3.17 13.02 20.32
N TYR A 231 -2.59 12.09 19.57
CA TYR A 231 -1.28 11.50 19.83
C TYR A 231 -0.25 11.91 18.77
N GLN A 232 1.01 12.05 19.17
CA GLN A 232 2.13 12.38 18.31
C GLN A 232 3.45 11.74 18.80
N GLY A 233 4.50 11.92 18.01
CA GLY A 233 5.86 11.46 18.35
C GLY A 233 6.10 9.97 18.11
N THR A 234 7.25 9.49 18.58
CA THR A 234 7.64 8.07 18.45
C THR A 234 6.73 7.21 19.31
N LEU A 235 6.26 6.08 18.77
CA LEU A 235 5.26 5.20 19.40
C LEU A 235 3.92 5.89 19.73
N CYS A 236 3.67 7.09 19.20
CA CYS A 236 2.48 7.89 19.51
C CYS A 236 2.30 8.07 21.02
N ALA A 237 3.42 8.23 21.74
CA ALA A 237 3.46 8.22 23.21
C ALA A 237 3.16 9.59 23.84
N THR A 238 3.20 10.68 23.07
CA THR A 238 2.96 12.04 23.59
C THR A 238 1.65 12.59 23.05
N CYS A 239 1.01 13.48 23.82
CA CYS A 239 -0.19 14.18 23.34
C CYS A 239 0.20 15.33 22.39
N SER A 240 -0.65 15.58 21.40
CA SER A 240 -0.57 16.77 20.53
C SER A 240 -0.91 18.06 21.28
N GLU A 241 -0.58 19.23 20.73
CA GLU A 241 -0.68 20.53 21.42
C GLU A 241 -2.08 20.87 21.99
N ASP A 242 -3.17 20.40 21.37
CA ASP A 242 -4.56 20.62 21.82
C ASP A 242 -5.08 19.55 22.80
N PHE A 243 -4.23 18.63 23.24
CA PHE A 243 -4.61 17.48 24.05
C PHE A 243 -3.74 17.37 25.30
N TYR A 244 -4.34 16.90 26.39
CA TYR A 244 -3.64 16.66 27.65
C TYR A 244 -3.78 15.19 28.05
N PHE A 245 -2.76 14.65 28.71
CA PHE A 245 -2.76 13.26 29.15
C PHE A 245 -3.56 13.09 30.43
N ARG A 246 -4.57 12.21 30.42
CA ARG A 246 -5.38 11.89 31.61
C ARG A 246 -5.89 10.45 31.52
N PHE A 247 -5.85 9.71 32.63
CA PHE A 247 -6.37 8.33 32.70
C PHE A 247 -5.88 7.41 31.56
N SER A 248 -4.58 7.43 31.25
CA SER A 248 -3.97 6.63 30.18
C SER A 248 -4.40 6.96 28.74
N SER A 249 -4.98 8.15 28.51
CA SER A 249 -5.37 8.61 27.18
C SER A 249 -5.18 10.11 26.99
N CYS A 250 -4.99 10.54 25.75
CA CYS A 250 -4.96 11.97 25.39
C CYS A 250 -6.39 12.47 25.18
N LEU A 251 -6.82 13.41 26.02
CA LEU A 251 -8.13 14.07 25.93
C LEU A 251 -7.98 15.47 25.39
N LYS A 252 -8.94 15.92 24.58
CA LYS A 252 -8.93 17.27 24.03
C LYS A 252 -9.09 18.30 25.14
N CYS A 253 -8.27 19.35 25.11
CA CYS A 253 -8.36 20.46 26.05
C CYS A 253 -9.73 21.16 25.89
N PRO A 254 -10.49 21.36 26.99
CA PRO A 254 -11.73 22.12 26.93
C PRO A 254 -11.42 23.57 26.53
N ARG A 255 -12.32 24.17 25.73
CA ARG A 255 -12.19 25.59 25.39
C ARG A 255 -12.34 26.45 26.64
N LEU A 256 -11.60 27.55 26.71
CA LEU A 256 -11.58 28.47 27.85
C LEU A 256 -12.99 28.99 28.22
N ILE A 257 -13.87 29.14 27.22
CA ILE A 257 -15.27 29.51 27.44
C ILE A 257 -16.03 28.42 28.21
N VAL A 258 -15.81 27.15 27.87
CA VAL A 258 -16.49 26.01 28.53
C VAL A 258 -16.00 25.86 29.97
N THR A 259 -14.71 26.06 30.22
CA THR A 259 -14.18 26.02 31.60
C THR A 259 -14.68 27.20 32.43
N VAL A 260 -14.70 28.42 31.89
CA VAL A 260 -15.20 29.61 32.60
C VAL A 260 -16.69 29.48 32.90
N THR A 261 -17.50 29.10 31.90
CA THR A 261 -18.95 28.89 32.10
C THR A 261 -19.23 27.80 33.11
N SER A 262 -18.54 26.66 33.05
CA SER A 262 -18.66 25.58 34.04
C SER A 262 -18.28 26.04 35.45
N SER A 263 -17.19 26.79 35.60
CA SER A 263 -16.76 27.30 36.91
C SER A 263 -17.75 28.31 37.49
N ILE A 264 -18.25 29.24 36.67
CA ILE A 264 -19.28 30.21 37.09
C ILE A 264 -20.55 29.48 37.54
N LEU A 265 -21.00 28.48 36.79
CA LEU A 265 -22.21 27.71 37.12
C LEU A 265 -22.09 27.00 38.47
N VAL A 266 -20.93 26.39 38.75
CA VAL A 266 -20.63 25.76 40.04
C VAL A 266 -20.61 26.79 41.17
N ILE A 267 -19.99 27.95 40.96
CA ILE A 267 -19.95 29.04 41.96
C ILE A 267 -21.36 29.57 42.24
N VAL A 268 -22.17 29.80 41.21
CA VAL A 268 -23.55 30.29 41.37
C VAL A 268 -24.41 29.28 42.13
N LEU A 269 -24.32 27.98 41.79
CA LEU A 269 -24.98 26.92 42.55
C LEU A 269 -24.55 26.93 44.01
N PHE A 270 -23.25 27.09 44.24
CA PHE A 270 -22.69 27.10 45.58
C PHE A 270 -23.18 28.30 46.41
N VAL A 271 -23.20 29.50 45.83
CA VAL A 271 -23.74 30.71 46.45
C VAL A 271 -25.24 30.59 46.69
N ALA A 272 -26.01 30.03 45.75
CA ALA A 272 -27.45 29.82 45.92
C ALA A 272 -27.75 28.87 47.09
N VAL A 273 -27.03 27.75 47.20
CA VAL A 273 -27.15 26.83 48.33
C VAL A 273 -26.77 27.53 49.64
N PHE A 274 -25.69 28.31 49.66
CA PHE A 274 -25.27 29.06 50.84
C PHE A 274 -26.31 30.09 51.28
N LEU A 275 -26.88 30.84 50.33
CA LEU A 275 -27.96 31.79 50.61
C LEU A 275 -29.22 31.09 51.12
N ILE A 276 -29.62 29.94 50.54
CA ILE A 276 -30.76 29.14 51.03
C ILE A 276 -30.53 28.69 52.48
N VAL A 277 -29.32 28.25 52.82
CA VAL A 277 -28.96 27.86 54.18
C VAL A 277 -29.06 29.05 55.14
N LEU A 278 -28.49 30.20 54.77
CA LEU A 278 -28.56 31.43 55.60
C LEU A 278 -29.99 31.96 55.76
N TRP A 279 -30.80 31.90 54.70
CA TRP A 279 -32.22 32.29 54.75
C TRP A 279 -33.04 31.33 55.61
N GLY A 280 -32.73 30.03 55.56
CA GLY A 280 -33.32 29.02 56.43
C GLY A 280 -33.00 29.23 57.91
N ASP A 281 -31.77 29.67 58.21
CA ASP A 281 -31.32 29.99 59.58
C ASP A 281 -31.96 31.30 60.09
N SER A 282 -32.03 32.33 59.24
CA SER A 282 -32.70 33.61 59.55
C SER A 282 -34.18 33.47 59.89
N ARG A 283 -34.86 32.42 59.40
CA ARG A 283 -36.27 32.14 59.71
C ARG A 283 -36.47 31.33 61.00
N ARG A 284 -35.40 30.81 61.63
CA ARG A 284 -35.45 29.97 62.83
C ARG A 284 -34.83 30.70 64.02
N ALA A 285 -35.61 31.54 64.67
CA ALA A 285 -35.29 32.05 66.00
C ALA A 285 -35.69 31.01 67.04
N GLU A 286 -34.78 30.12 67.45
CA GLU A 286 -34.67 29.56 68.82
C GLU A 286 -33.57 28.48 68.94
N ASN A 287 -32.49 28.84 69.66
CA ASN A 287 -31.68 28.03 70.58
C ASN A 287 -31.38 26.53 70.29
N ASN A 288 -30.99 26.14 69.08
CA ASN A 288 -30.18 24.92 68.86
C ASN A 288 -29.28 25.02 67.62
N ARG A 289 -28.12 24.35 67.65
CA ARG A 289 -26.99 24.39 66.68
C ARG A 289 -27.38 24.86 65.28
N THR A 290 -26.81 25.98 64.85
CA THR A 290 -27.06 26.61 63.55
C THR A 290 -26.68 25.69 62.39
N VAL A 291 -27.47 25.73 61.31
CA VAL A 291 -27.25 24.89 60.11
C VAL A 291 -25.89 25.20 59.46
N ALA A 292 -25.38 26.43 59.64
CA ALA A 292 -24.05 26.85 59.22
C ALA A 292 -22.92 25.99 59.81
N ASP A 293 -23.05 25.54 61.07
CA ASP A 293 -22.04 24.74 61.76
C ASP A 293 -21.95 23.31 61.20
N VAL A 294 -23.10 22.76 60.78
CA VAL A 294 -23.18 21.46 60.08
C VAL A 294 -22.59 21.56 58.67
N VAL A 295 -22.88 22.63 57.94
CA VAL A 295 -22.30 22.87 56.60
C VAL A 295 -20.79 23.05 56.68
N MET A 296 -20.28 23.81 57.66
CA MET A 296 -18.85 23.96 57.92
C MET A 296 -18.18 22.61 58.27
N SER A 297 -18.87 21.76 59.02
CA SER A 297 -18.40 20.39 59.31
C SER A 297 -18.32 19.53 58.04
N CYS A 298 -19.35 19.54 57.19
CA CYS A 298 -19.34 18.86 55.89
C CYS A 298 -18.24 19.39 54.96
N PHE A 299 -17.99 20.70 54.96
CA PHE A 299 -16.91 21.31 54.18
C PHE A 299 -15.54 20.80 54.61
N LYS A 300 -15.29 20.69 55.91
CA LYS A 300 -14.05 20.11 56.44
C LYS A 300 -13.86 18.66 55.98
N ILE A 301 -14.93 17.87 55.91
CA ILE A 301 -14.87 16.49 55.42
C ILE A 301 -14.50 16.45 53.94
N VAL A 302 -15.12 17.28 53.10
CA VAL A 302 -14.82 17.34 51.66
C VAL A 302 -13.40 17.82 51.39
N ILE A 303 -12.94 18.86 52.09
CA ILE A 303 -11.57 19.37 51.97
C ILE A 303 -10.56 18.30 52.42
N GLY A 304 -10.83 17.62 53.55
CA GLY A 304 -9.99 16.51 54.02
C GLY A 304 -9.90 15.38 52.99
N PHE A 305 -11.00 15.01 52.36
CA PHE A 305 -11.01 14.00 51.29
C PHE A 305 -10.19 14.44 50.07
N TYR A 306 -10.33 15.69 49.63
CA TYR A 306 -9.56 16.24 48.51
C TYR A 306 -8.06 16.29 48.81
N GLN A 307 -7.65 16.65 50.03
CA GLN A 307 -6.25 16.65 50.46
C GLN A 307 -5.65 15.24 50.41
N VAL A 308 -6.38 14.24 50.90
CA VAL A 308 -5.95 12.83 50.85
C VAL A 308 -5.85 12.34 49.40
N ILE A 309 -6.83 12.64 48.55
CA ILE A 309 -6.80 12.27 47.13
C ILE A 309 -5.61 12.92 46.41
N ALA A 310 -5.37 14.21 46.62
CA ALA A 310 -4.22 14.91 46.04
C ALA A 310 -2.89 14.28 46.49
N GLY A 311 -2.78 13.87 47.75
CA GLY A 311 -1.64 13.14 48.28
C GLY A 311 -1.42 11.78 47.61
N ILE A 312 -2.50 11.00 47.41
CA ILE A 312 -2.45 9.70 46.73
C ILE A 312 -2.03 9.84 45.27
N PHE A 313 -2.60 10.81 44.52
CA PHE A 313 -2.20 11.05 43.14
C PHE A 313 -0.74 11.52 43.01
N SER A 314 -0.28 12.35 43.93
CA SER A 314 1.13 12.79 43.97
C SER A 314 2.09 11.63 44.26
N ALA A 315 1.69 10.69 45.13
CA ALA A 315 2.47 9.49 45.39
C ALA A 315 2.48 8.53 44.18
N LEU A 316 1.34 8.31 43.52
CA LEU A 316 1.25 7.45 42.33
C LEU A 316 2.02 8.02 41.13
N ALA A 317 2.03 9.33 40.95
CA ALA A 317 2.79 10.00 39.89
C ALA A 317 4.32 9.88 40.05
N LYS A 318 4.82 9.61 41.27
CA LYS A 318 6.25 9.39 41.54
C LYS A 318 6.71 7.94 41.34
N VAL A 319 5.79 6.99 41.16
CA VAL A 319 6.08 5.55 41.09
C VAL A 319 6.09 5.03 39.64
N GLN A 320 5.83 5.90 38.66
CA GLN A 320 5.78 5.57 37.23
C GLN A 320 6.98 6.15 36.49
#